data_AF-A0A914LBZ2-F1
#
_entry.id   AF-A0A914LBZ2-F1
#
_cell.length_a   1.000
_cell.length_b   1.000
_cell.length_c   1.000
_cell.angle_alpha   90.00
_cell.angle_beta   90.00
_cell.angle_gamma   90.00
#
_symmetry.space_group_name_H-M   'P 1'
#
loop_
_entity.id
_entity.type
_entity.pdbx_description
1 polymer ?
#
loop_
_entity_poly.entity_id
_entity_poly.type
_entity_poly.pdbx_seq_one_letter_code
_entity_poly.pdbx_strand_id
1 'polypeptide(L)'
;MDVLVNRLMDKLYYPQGHPYSFEPGGLASEILKDNTKLDELRQYHSKYFHLNNMLITITGMVNEEELINKILLLESLYFNRIPDNFTRPFQSELAALSAQTMEERIPYDEDKLGWYIYC
;
A
#
# COMPACT_ATOMS: atom_id res chain seq x y z
N MET A 1 -9.02 -15.61 11.74
CA MET A 1 -8.69 -14.94 13.03
C MET A 1 -7.47 -14.03 12.91
N ASP A 2 -6.32 -14.54 12.46
CA ASP A 2 -5.06 -13.77 12.42
C ASP A 2 -5.13 -12.48 11.61
N VAL A 3 -5.87 -12.47 10.49
CA VAL A 3 -6.03 -11.28 9.64
C VAL A 3 -6.73 -10.12 10.37
N LEU A 4 -7.76 -10.42 11.17
CA LEU A 4 -8.48 -9.38 11.92
C LEU A 4 -7.61 -8.80 13.02
N VAL A 5 -6.88 -9.66 13.73
CA VAL A 5 -5.92 -9.25 14.76
C VAL A 5 -4.81 -8.39 14.17
N ASN A 6 -4.18 -8.83 13.08
CA ASN A 6 -3.10 -8.09 12.43
C ASN A 6 -3.56 -6.70 11.99
N ARG A 7 -4.76 -6.60 11.42
CA ARG A 7 -5.33 -5.31 11.01
C ARG A 7 -5.55 -4.35 12.19
N LEU A 8 -5.93 -4.89 13.36
CA LEU A 8 -6.10 -4.09 14.57
C LEU A 8 -4.75 -3.68 15.17
N MET A 9 -3.77 -4.57 15.12
CA MET A 9 -2.39 -4.29 15.51
C MET A 9 -1.79 -3.17 14.65
N ASP A 10 -1.99 -3.23 13.33
CA ASP A 10 -1.50 -2.21 12.40
C ASP A 10 -2.08 -0.82 12.72
N LYS A 11 -3.35 -0.74 13.13
CA LYS A 11 -3.96 0.52 13.57
C LYS A 11 -3.40 1.06 14.90
N LEU A 12 -2.86 0.18 15.74
CA LEU A 12 -2.23 0.57 17.01
C LEU A 12 -0.77 0.98 16.81
N TYR A 13 -0.03 0.22 16.01
CA TYR A 13 1.38 0.49 15.74
C TYR A 13 1.58 1.73 14.86
N TYR A 14 0.63 2.02 13.97
CA TYR A 14 0.76 3.13 13.04
C TYR A 14 -0.25 4.23 13.37
N PRO A 15 0.20 5.49 13.59
CA PRO A 15 -0.69 6.61 13.84
C PRO A 15 -1.77 6.75 12.78
N GLN A 16 -2.94 7.30 13.14
CA GLN A 16 -3.99 7.56 12.15
C GLN A 16 -3.47 8.42 11.01
N GLY A 17 -3.72 7.96 9.77
CA GLY A 17 -3.24 8.60 8.55
C GLY A 17 -1.90 8.05 8.04
N HIS A 18 -1.21 7.20 8.80
CA HIS A 18 -0.04 6.47 8.32
C HIS A 18 -0.47 5.36 7.34
N PRO A 19 0.25 5.12 6.22
CA PRO A 19 -0.14 4.17 5.19
C PRO A 19 -0.39 2.75 5.71
N TYR A 20 0.44 2.30 6.64
CA TYR A 20 0.32 0.95 7.21
C TYR A 20 -0.84 0.82 8.21
N SER A 21 -1.53 1.90 8.58
CA SER A 21 -2.77 1.81 9.38
C SER A 21 -3.99 1.41 8.53
N PHE A 22 -3.86 1.45 7.20
CA PHE A 22 -4.92 1.11 6.25
C PHE A 22 -4.74 -0.30 5.68
N GLU A 23 -5.86 -0.93 5.33
CA GLU A 23 -5.87 -2.22 4.65
C GLU A 23 -5.53 -2.01 3.16
N PRO A 24 -4.39 -2.50 2.65
CA PRO A 24 -4.00 -2.29 1.25
C PRO A 24 -4.97 -2.93 0.25
N GLY A 25 -5.65 -4.00 0.65
CA GLY A 25 -6.71 -4.63 -0.15
C GLY A 25 -8.04 -3.87 -0.15
N GLY A 26 -8.19 -2.85 0.70
CA GLY A 26 -9.43 -2.12 0.94
C GLY A 26 -10.45 -2.96 1.71
N LEU A 27 -11.33 -2.29 2.47
CA LEU A 27 -12.43 -2.97 3.16
C LEU A 27 -13.63 -3.08 2.22
N ALA A 28 -14.27 -4.25 2.20
CA ALA A 28 -15.49 -4.45 1.41
C ALA A 28 -16.56 -3.39 1.72
N SER A 29 -16.68 -2.97 2.98
CA SER A 29 -17.57 -1.87 3.37
C SER A 29 -17.19 -0.51 2.81
N GLU A 30 -15.90 -0.24 2.56
CA GLU A 30 -15.41 1.03 2.00
C GLU A 30 -15.53 1.03 0.48
N ILE A 31 -15.21 -0.10 -0.15
CA ILE A 31 -15.31 -0.29 -1.60
C ILE A 31 -16.77 -0.28 -2.06
N LEU A 32 -17.67 -0.98 -1.34
CA LEU A 32 -19.07 -1.17 -1.74
C LEU A 32 -19.97 0.00 -1.37
N LYS A 33 -19.63 0.81 -0.34
CA LYS A 33 -20.56 1.81 0.18
C LYS A 33 -20.62 3.12 -0.59
N ASP A 34 -19.55 3.66 -1.21
CA ASP A 34 -19.72 4.81 -2.14
C ASP A 34 -18.51 5.48 -2.85
N ASN A 35 -17.23 5.11 -2.74
CA ASN A 35 -16.18 6.12 -3.11
C ASN A 35 -15.08 5.78 -4.11
N THR A 36 -14.97 4.57 -4.67
CA THR A 36 -13.94 4.35 -5.70
C THR A 36 -14.44 4.75 -7.09
N LYS A 37 -14.27 6.02 -7.47
CA LYS A 37 -14.60 6.49 -8.82
C LYS A 37 -13.54 6.05 -9.83
N LEU A 38 -13.96 5.75 -11.06
CA LEU A 38 -13.04 5.42 -12.15
C LEU A 38 -12.00 6.52 -12.38
N ASP A 39 -12.39 7.78 -12.24
CA ASP A 39 -11.49 8.92 -12.43
C ASP A 39 -10.42 9.00 -11.34
N GLU A 40 -10.76 8.69 -10.09
CA GLU A 40 -9.78 8.64 -9.00
C GLU A 40 -8.77 7.50 -9.19
N LEU A 41 -9.23 6.34 -9.69
CA LEU A 41 -8.35 5.24 -10.06
C LEU A 41 -7.39 5.63 -11.19
N ARG A 42 -7.91 6.32 -12.22
CA ARG A 42 -7.08 6.84 -13.33
C ARG A 42 -6.06 7.84 -12.84
N GLN A 43 -6.46 8.77 -11.96
CA GLN A 43 -5.55 9.75 -11.36
C GLN A 43 -4.48 9.07 -10.51
N TYR A 44 -4.85 8.07 -9.70
CA TYR A 44 -3.91 7.27 -8.92
C TYR A 44 -2.89 6.58 -9.82
N HIS A 45 -3.36 5.90 -10.88
CA HIS A 45 -2.48 5.23 -11.83
C HIS A 45 -1.52 6.22 -12.51
N SER A 46 -2.03 7.33 -13.06
CA SER A 46 -1.19 8.35 -13.68
C SER A 46 -0.18 8.98 -12.71
N LYS A 47 -0.53 9.09 -11.42
CA LYS A 47 0.34 9.69 -10.40
C LYS A 47 1.47 8.76 -9.95
N TYR A 48 1.21 7.46 -9.80
CA TYR A 48 2.19 6.54 -9.18
C TYR A 48 2.87 5.57 -10.18
N PHE A 49 2.26 5.29 -11.34
CA PHE A 49 2.79 4.37 -12.34
C PHE A 49 3.53 5.12 -13.45
N HIS A 50 4.72 5.61 -13.11
CA HIS A 50 5.63 6.26 -14.05
C HIS A 50 7.06 5.80 -13.83
N LEU A 51 7.94 6.02 -14.82
CA LEU A 51 9.32 5.52 -14.81
C LEU A 51 10.13 5.98 -13.59
N ASN A 52 10.03 7.25 -13.18
CA ASN A 52 10.76 7.77 -12.00
C ASN A 52 10.38 7.11 -10.65
N ASN A 53 9.27 6.37 -10.58
CA ASN A 53 8.82 5.64 -9.38
C ASN A 53 8.88 4.12 -9.55
N MET A 54 9.39 3.61 -10.68
CA MET A 54 9.47 2.18 -10.96
C MET A 54 10.86 1.63 -10.61
N LEU A 55 10.89 0.41 -10.08
CA LEU A 55 12.11 -0.37 -9.90
C LEU A 55 11.94 -1.69 -10.65
N ILE A 56 12.87 -1.99 -11.56
CA ILE A 56 12.89 -3.23 -12.33
C ILE A 56 14.13 -4.03 -11.89
N THR A 57 13.91 -5.22 -11.36
CA THR A 57 14.98 -6.15 -10.97
C THR A 57 14.97 -7.33 -11.93
N ILE A 58 16.10 -7.57 -12.59
CA ILE A 58 16.24 -8.61 -13.62
C ILE A 58 17.31 -9.58 -13.15
N THR A 59 16.94 -10.86 -13.07
CA THR A 59 17.80 -11.91 -12.53
C THR A 59 17.78 -13.12 -13.43
N GLY A 60 18.95 -13.70 -13.70
CA GLY A 60 19.10 -14.91 -14.51
C GLY A 60 20.11 -14.74 -15.64
N MET A 61 20.14 -15.72 -16.54
CA MET A 61 20.99 -15.68 -17.73
C MET A 61 20.30 -14.84 -18.80
N VAL A 62 20.70 -13.58 -18.92
CA VAL A 62 20.17 -12.62 -19.89
C VAL A 62 21.33 -11.96 -20.61
N ASN A 63 21.12 -11.59 -21.88
CA ASN A 63 22.06 -10.76 -22.60
C ASN A 63 21.83 -9.30 -22.19
N GLU A 64 22.80 -8.71 -21.50
CA GLU A 64 22.73 -7.32 -21.02
C GLU A 64 22.49 -6.32 -22.16
N GLU A 65 23.12 -6.52 -23.31
CA GLU A 65 23.07 -5.58 -24.42
C GLU A 65 21.67 -5.52 -25.04
N GLU A 66 21.07 -6.69 -25.28
CA GLU A 66 19.68 -6.78 -25.76
C GLU A 66 18.70 -6.20 -24.75
N LEU A 67 18.95 -6.43 -23.46
CA LEU A 67 18.08 -5.98 -22.39
C LEU A 67 18.08 -4.46 -22.25
N ILE A 68 19.27 -3.85 -22.22
CA ILE A 68 19.42 -2.40 -22.14
C ILE A 68 18.75 -1.74 -23.34
N ASN A 69 18.95 -2.28 -24.55
CA ASN A 69 18.31 -1.75 -25.76
C ASN A 69 16.77 -1.77 -25.67
N LYS A 70 16.18 -2.83 -25.12
CA LYS A 70 14.72 -2.90 -24.89
C LYS A 70 14.25 -1.91 -23.84
N ILE A 71 15.00 -1.74 -22.75
CA ILE A 71 14.65 -0.79 -21.69
C ILE A 71 14.71 0.65 -22.23
N LEU A 72 15.76 1.01 -22.98
CA LEU A 72 15.89 2.33 -23.60
C LEU A 72 14.75 2.62 -24.59
N LEU A 73 14.34 1.62 -25.37
CA LEU A 73 13.19 1.74 -26.24
C LEU A 73 11.91 2.04 -25.44
N LEU A 74 11.67 1.32 -24.34
CA LEU A 74 10.51 1.56 -23.48
C LEU A 74 10.58 2.96 -22.84
N GLU A 75 11.74 3.37 -22.35
CA GLU A 75 11.94 4.70 -21.76
C GLU A 75 11.50 5.80 -22.74
N SER A 76 11.92 5.71 -24.00
CA SER A 76 11.54 6.68 -25.04
C SER A 76 10.02 6.76 -25.30
N LEU A 77 9.29 5.66 -25.15
CA LEU A 77 7.84 5.60 -25.37
C LEU A 77 7.04 6.19 -24.19
N TYR A 78 7.57 6.07 -22.97
CA TYR A 78 6.86 6.43 -21.75
C TYR A 78 7.37 7.71 -21.08
N PHE A 79 8.41 8.34 -21.64
CA PHE A 79 9.00 9.59 -21.11
C PHE A 79 7.96 10.69 -20.88
N ASN A 80 7.02 10.85 -21.82
CA ASN A 80 5.96 11.88 -21.74
C ASN A 80 4.90 11.63 -20.64
N ARG A 81 4.93 10.47 -19.97
CA ARG A 81 4.00 10.13 -18.88
C ARG A 81 4.56 10.40 -17.49
N ILE A 82 5.79 10.89 -17.41
CA ILE A 82 6.44 11.23 -16.14
C ILE A 82 5.81 12.54 -15.63
N PRO A 83 5.23 12.55 -14.42
CA PRO A 83 4.73 13.78 -13.81
C PRO A 83 5.89 14.69 -13.39
N ASP A 84 5.76 15.99 -13.64
CA ASP A 84 6.81 16.99 -13.32
C ASP A 84 7.06 17.12 -11.82
N ASN A 85 5.99 17.06 -11.02
CA ASN A 85 6.05 17.24 -9.57
C ASN A 85 5.54 15.98 -8.85
N PHE A 86 6.44 15.02 -8.62
CA PHE A 86 6.15 13.82 -7.84
C PHE A 86 6.99 13.77 -6.57
N THR A 87 6.32 13.84 -5.42
CA THR A 87 6.92 13.58 -4.11
C THR A 87 6.57 12.15 -3.71
N ARG A 88 7.60 11.34 -3.43
CA ARG A 88 7.39 9.98 -2.91
C ARG A 88 6.69 10.08 -1.55
N PRO A 89 5.55 9.42 -1.38
CA PRO A 89 4.85 9.48 -0.11
C PRO A 89 5.64 8.72 0.96
N PHE A 90 5.33 9.00 2.24
CA PHE A 90 5.79 8.21 3.39
C PHE A 90 7.31 8.23 3.63
N GLN A 91 7.94 9.36 3.33
CA GLN A 91 9.35 9.62 3.66
C GLN A 91 9.56 10.18 5.07
N SER A 92 8.48 10.47 5.81
CA SER A 92 8.56 11.01 7.17
C SER A 92 8.97 9.95 8.19
N GLU A 93 9.71 10.35 9.21
CA GLU A 93 10.01 9.47 10.34
C GLU A 93 8.74 9.08 11.10
N LEU A 94 8.70 7.84 11.56
CA LEU A 94 7.63 7.32 12.40
C LEU A 94 7.74 7.95 13.79
N ALA A 95 6.63 8.51 14.28
CA ALA A 95 6.53 8.93 15.67
C ALA A 95 6.75 7.74 16.61
N ALA A 96 7.33 7.99 17.78
CA ALA A 96 7.50 6.96 18.80
C ALA A 96 6.14 6.40 19.23
N LEU A 97 6.07 5.08 19.38
CA LEU A 97 4.87 4.39 19.85
C LEU A 97 4.52 4.87 21.26
N SER A 98 3.31 5.40 21.44
CA SER A 98 2.72 5.57 22.76
C SER A 98 2.12 4.23 23.20
N ALA A 99 2.38 3.77 24.42
CA ALA A 99 1.70 2.61 24.96
C ALA A 99 0.18 2.85 24.96
N GLN A 100 -0.55 2.04 24.20
CA GLN A 100 -1.99 2.14 24.05
C GLN A 100 -2.59 0.75 24.24
N THR A 101 -3.42 0.61 25.27
CA THR A 101 -4.19 -0.61 25.48
C THR A 101 -5.48 -0.52 24.66
N MET A 102 -5.75 -1.54 23.85
CA MET A 102 -7.00 -1.67 23.11
C MET A 102 -7.63 -3.02 23.38
N GLU A 103 -8.93 -2.98 23.67
CA GLU A 103 -9.77 -4.15 23.85
C GLU A 103 -10.82 -4.16 22.75
N GLU A 104 -10.74 -5.15 21.84
CA GLU A 104 -11.72 -5.28 20.76
C GLU A 104 -12.33 -6.68 20.74
N ARG A 105 -13.65 -6.73 20.49
CA ARG A 105 -14.43 -7.96 20.47
C ARG A 105 -14.46 -8.51 19.05
N ILE A 106 -13.79 -9.65 18.84
CA ILE A 106 -13.68 -10.29 17.52
C ILE A 106 -14.52 -11.58 17.52
N PRO A 107 -15.31 -11.86 16.46
CA PRO A 107 -16.03 -13.13 16.33
C PRO A 107 -15.03 -14.29 16.23
N TYR A 108 -15.17 -15.31 17.09
CA TYR A 108 -14.42 -16.57 17.03
C TYR A 108 -15.22 -17.60 16.24
N ASP A 109 -14.54 -18.54 15.58
CA ASP A 109 -15.09 -19.53 14.62
C ASP A 109 -16.25 -20.43 15.15
N GLU A 110 -16.68 -20.29 16.40
CA GLU A 110 -17.78 -21.05 17.01
C GLU A 110 -18.81 -20.17 17.75
N ASP A 111 -19.27 -19.06 17.14
CA ASP A 111 -20.33 -18.16 17.69
C ASP A 111 -20.06 -17.58 19.09
N LYS A 112 -18.87 -17.82 19.64
CA LYS A 112 -18.40 -17.27 20.92
C LYS A 112 -17.59 -16.02 20.60
N LEU A 113 -17.93 -14.92 21.25
CA LEU A 113 -17.16 -13.69 21.14
C LEU A 113 -16.04 -13.74 22.18
N GLY A 114 -14.79 -13.71 21.74
CA GLY A 114 -13.60 -13.68 22.61
C GLY A 114 -13.11 -12.24 22.85
N TRP A 115 -12.41 -12.05 23.97
CA TRP A 115 -11.68 -10.81 24.24
C TRP A 115 -10.23 -10.98 23.83
N TYR A 116 -9.70 -10.04 23.05
CA TYR A 116 -8.28 -9.91 22.81
C TYR A 116 -7.82 -8.57 23.37
N ILE A 117 -6.88 -8.61 24.32
CA ILE A 117 -6.31 -7.45 25.00
C ILE A 117 -4.85 -7.36 24.56
N TYR A 118 -4.46 -6.21 24.01
CA TYR A 118 -3.08 -5.90 23.66
C TYR A 118 -2.64 -4.66 24.43
N CYS A 119 -1.46 -4.72 25.07
CA CYS A 119 -0.86 -3.65 25.88
C CYS A 119 0.24 -2.90 25.12
#